data_AF-A0AAW1IXF2-F1
#
_entry.id   AF-A0AAW1IXF2-F1
#
_cell.length_a   1.000
_cell.length_b   1.000
_cell.length_c   1.000
_cell.angle_alpha   90.00
_cell.angle_beta   90.00
_cell.angle_gamma   90.00
#
_symmetry.space_group_name_H-M   'P 1'
#
loop_
_entity.id
_entity.type
_entity.pdbx_description
1 polymer ?
#
loop_
_entity_poly.entity_id
_entity_poly.type
_entity_poly.pdbx_seq_one_letter_code
_entity_poly.pdbx_strand_id
1 'polypeptide(L)'
;MAAESHNVLSRNNLNNNNWNVWKFQMKVILMAKDLYHIVNGTDNQPTEDTELIAKWKLRDAKAQETLVTRMEEGPLAQRSFACEMWKKLESIYDWQSVVSKHLLNEQFYNVRFDGDVNNFITKVTNICAKIKQQGDEIPERMVMTKILMALSERFRAWESVPSDIQDVNHYIQDS
;
A
#
# COMPACT_ATOMS: atom_id res chain seq x y z
N MET A 1 -17.02 -24.50 -30.05
CA MET A 1 -18.02 -23.51 -29.61
C MET A 1 -17.77 -23.26 -28.12
N ALA A 2 -16.87 -22.31 -27.82
CA ALA A 2 -17.21 -20.99 -27.25
C ALA A 2 -17.83 -21.15 -25.84
N ALA A 3 -17.17 -20.78 -24.76
CA ALA A 3 -16.62 -19.45 -24.55
C ALA A 3 -15.29 -19.43 -23.77
N GLU A 4 -14.31 -18.77 -24.35
CA GLU A 4 -13.34 -17.97 -23.58
C GLU A 4 -14.07 -16.78 -22.94
N SER A 5 -13.56 -16.32 -21.79
CA SER A 5 -13.52 -14.93 -21.28
C SER A 5 -14.03 -14.81 -19.85
N HIS A 6 -13.12 -14.79 -18.87
CA HIS A 6 -12.76 -13.54 -18.19
C HIS A 6 -11.66 -13.76 -17.15
N ASN A 7 -10.42 -13.59 -17.63
CA ASN A 7 -9.44 -12.64 -17.09
C ASN A 7 -9.15 -12.68 -15.58
N VAL A 8 -8.10 -13.46 -15.26
CA VAL A 8 -6.92 -13.11 -14.45
C VAL A 8 -6.85 -11.66 -13.95
N LEU A 9 -7.70 -11.27 -12.99
CA LEU A 9 -7.29 -10.31 -11.97
C LEU A 9 -6.60 -11.17 -10.91
N SER A 10 -5.28 -11.02 -10.75
CA SER A 10 -4.57 -11.73 -9.68
C SER A 10 -5.35 -11.52 -8.38
N ARG A 11 -5.67 -12.62 -7.72
CA ARG A 11 -6.43 -12.67 -6.48
C ARG A 11 -5.53 -12.13 -5.36
N ASN A 12 -5.23 -10.84 -5.41
CA ASN A 12 -4.46 -10.18 -4.37
C ASN A 12 -5.42 -9.98 -3.20
N ASN A 13 -5.38 -10.90 -2.25
CA ASN A 13 -6.08 -10.75 -1.00
C ASN A 13 -5.68 -9.44 -0.32
N LEU A 14 -6.60 -8.85 0.44
CA LEU A 14 -6.34 -7.61 1.15
C LEU A 14 -5.15 -7.77 2.10
N ASN A 15 -4.16 -6.88 1.98
CA ASN A 15 -3.02 -6.75 2.87
C ASN A 15 -2.75 -5.27 3.20
N ASN A 16 -1.82 -5.02 4.13
CA ASN A 16 -1.54 -3.67 4.62
C ASN A 16 -0.98 -2.71 3.56
N ASN A 17 -0.49 -3.23 2.43
CA ASN A 17 0.18 -2.43 1.39
C ASN A 17 -0.68 -2.24 0.14
N ASN A 18 -1.75 -3.00 -0.04
CA ASN A 18 -2.56 -2.98 -1.26
C ASN A 18 -3.96 -2.39 -1.07
N TRP A 19 -4.27 -1.83 0.10
CA TRP A 19 -5.59 -1.30 0.44
C TRP A 19 -6.19 -0.39 -0.63
N ASN A 20 -5.46 0.61 -1.13
CA ASN A 20 -5.98 1.55 -2.13
C ASN A 20 -6.41 0.84 -3.43
N VAL A 21 -5.59 -0.10 -3.89
CA VAL A 21 -5.85 -0.91 -5.10
C VAL A 21 -7.01 -1.87 -4.86
N TRP A 22 -7.00 -2.57 -3.72
CA TRP A 22 -8.05 -3.51 -3.34
C TRP A 22 -9.41 -2.81 -3.14
N LYS A 23 -9.43 -1.65 -2.49
CA LYS A 23 -10.63 -0.81 -2.29
C LYS A 23 -11.24 -0.42 -3.63
N PHE A 24 -10.42 0.01 -4.59
CA PHE A 24 -10.88 0.31 -5.94
C PHE A 24 -11.45 -0.94 -6.64
N GLN A 25 -10.73 -2.06 -6.62
CA GLN A 25 -11.20 -3.32 -7.21
C GLN A 25 -12.53 -3.79 -6.60
N MET A 26 -12.69 -3.67 -5.28
CA MET A 26 -13.95 -4.02 -4.61
C MET A 26 -15.09 -3.10 -4.97
N LYS A 27 -14.85 -1.79 -5.08
CA LYS A 27 -15.88 -0.87 -5.57
C LYS A 27 -16.37 -1.28 -6.95
N VAL A 28 -15.46 -1.59 -7.88
CA VAL A 28 -15.81 -2.03 -9.24
C VAL A 28 -16.62 -3.33 -9.23
N ILE A 29 -16.21 -4.32 -8.43
CA ILE A 29 -16.91 -5.62 -8.35
C ILE A 29 -18.29 -5.48 -7.71
N LEU A 30 -18.42 -4.69 -6.65
CA LEU A 30 -19.70 -4.44 -5.98
C LEU A 30 -20.64 -3.61 -6.87
N MET A 31 -20.11 -2.66 -7.65
CA MET A 31 -20.89 -1.92 -8.64
C MET A 31 -21.37 -2.84 -9.77
N ALA A 32 -20.52 -3.72 -10.29
CA ALA A 32 -20.91 -4.68 -11.34
C ALA A 32 -21.99 -5.66 -10.89
N LYS A 33 -22.07 -5.95 -9.58
CA LYS A 33 -23.11 -6.82 -8.99
C LYS A 33 -24.35 -6.05 -8.53
N ASP A 34 -24.40 -4.73 -8.70
CA ASP A 34 -25.43 -3.86 -8.12
C ASP A 34 -25.62 -4.13 -6.61
N LEU A 35 -24.50 -4.13 -5.87
CA LEU A 35 -24.45 -4.33 -4.41
C LEU A 35 -23.76 -3.17 -3.68
N TYR A 36 -23.09 -2.26 -4.41
CA TYR A 36 -22.30 -1.19 -3.82
C TYR A 36 -23.13 -0.21 -2.99
N HIS A 37 -24.36 0.06 -3.40
CA HIS A 37 -25.32 0.93 -2.72
C HIS A 37 -25.76 0.40 -1.34
N ILE A 38 -25.78 -0.91 -1.13
CA ILE A 38 -25.99 -1.52 0.20
C ILE A 38 -24.74 -1.34 1.07
N VAL A 39 -23.57 -1.57 0.49
CA VAL A 39 -22.28 -1.47 1.18
C VAL A 39 -21.95 -0.03 1.56
N ASN A 40 -22.30 0.93 0.71
CA ASN A 40 -22.13 2.36 0.97
C ASN A 40 -23.20 2.94 1.93
N GLY A 41 -24.23 2.15 2.28
CA GLY A 41 -25.33 2.60 3.14
C GLY A 41 -26.30 3.58 2.46
N THR A 42 -26.36 3.57 1.12
CA THR A 42 -27.36 4.32 0.35
C THR A 42 -28.72 3.60 0.39
N ASP A 43 -28.70 2.27 0.33
CA ASP A 43 -29.88 1.42 0.53
C ASP A 43 -29.98 0.99 2.00
N ASN A 44 -30.75 1.75 2.79
CA ASN A 44 -31.06 1.37 4.17
C ASN A 44 -32.08 0.23 4.20
N GLN A 45 -32.04 -0.57 5.27
CA GLN A 45 -32.99 -1.65 5.47
C GLN A 45 -34.43 -1.09 5.48
N PRO A 46 -35.33 -1.59 4.60
CA PRO A 46 -36.74 -1.19 4.61
C PRO A 46 -37.40 -1.59 5.93
N THR A 47 -38.32 -0.77 6.44
CA THR A 47 -38.85 -0.90 7.81
C THR A 47 -40.24 -1.55 7.87
N GLU A 48 -40.99 -1.54 6.76
CA GLU A 48 -42.43 -1.81 6.78
C GLU A 48 -42.85 -3.07 6.01
N ASP A 49 -42.01 -3.57 5.11
CA ASP A 49 -42.35 -4.69 4.22
C ASP A 49 -41.43 -5.89 4.43
N THR A 50 -42.00 -7.00 4.92
CA THR A 50 -41.29 -8.26 5.21
C THR A 50 -40.63 -8.87 3.98
N GLU A 51 -41.23 -8.76 2.79
CA GLU A 51 -40.62 -9.26 1.55
C GLU A 51 -39.45 -8.40 1.11
N LEU A 52 -39.57 -7.08 1.22
CA LEU A 52 -38.48 -6.16 0.92
C LEU A 52 -37.32 -6.31 1.92
N ILE A 53 -37.63 -6.57 3.20
CA ILE A 53 -36.62 -6.89 4.24
C ILE A 53 -35.88 -8.17 3.89
N ALA A 54 -36.59 -9.23 3.49
CA ALA A 54 -35.98 -10.50 3.09
C ALA A 54 -35.08 -10.35 1.86
N LYS A 55 -35.54 -9.61 0.84
CA LYS A 55 -34.76 -9.29 -0.37
C LYS A 55 -33.51 -8.47 -0.03
N TRP A 56 -33.64 -7.46 0.83
CA TRP A 56 -32.51 -6.63 1.27
C TRP A 56 -31.48 -7.47 2.04
N LYS A 57 -31.92 -8.30 2.99
CA LYS A 57 -31.03 -9.21 3.74
C LYS A 57 -30.29 -10.20 2.84
N LEU A 58 -30.94 -10.70 1.78
CA LEU A 58 -30.28 -11.58 0.81
C LEU A 58 -29.18 -10.83 0.03
N ARG A 59 -29.44 -9.58 -0.37
CA ARG A 59 -28.44 -8.74 -1.05
C ARG A 59 -27.29 -8.36 -0.11
N ASP A 60 -27.59 -8.04 1.14
CA ASP A 60 -26.59 -7.79 2.19
C ASP A 60 -25.69 -9.03 2.38
N ALA A 61 -26.28 -10.23 2.54
CA ALA A 61 -25.51 -11.48 2.66
C ALA A 61 -24.59 -11.74 1.45
N LYS A 62 -25.04 -11.45 0.23
CA LYS A 62 -24.19 -11.55 -0.99
C LYS A 62 -23.04 -10.53 -1.00
N ALA A 63 -23.27 -9.33 -0.47
CA ALA A 63 -22.23 -8.33 -0.31
C ALA A 63 -21.21 -8.77 0.75
N GLN A 64 -21.68 -9.29 1.90
CA GLN A 64 -20.81 -9.85 2.94
C GLN A 64 -19.95 -11.01 2.40
N GLU A 65 -20.54 -11.97 1.68
CA GLU A 65 -19.82 -13.08 1.04
C GLU A 65 -18.71 -12.56 0.12
N THR A 66 -19.02 -11.55 -0.71
CA THR A 66 -18.06 -10.96 -1.64
C THR A 66 -16.89 -10.29 -0.89
N LEU A 67 -17.17 -9.62 0.23
CA LEU A 67 -16.15 -8.98 1.07
C LEU A 67 -15.25 -10.02 1.75
N VAL A 68 -15.83 -11.04 2.38
CA VAL A 68 -15.10 -12.07 3.12
C VAL A 68 -14.23 -12.91 2.19
N THR A 69 -14.75 -13.32 1.02
CA THR A 69 -14.04 -14.18 0.06
C THR A 69 -12.80 -13.50 -0.57
N ARG A 70 -12.69 -12.18 -0.42
CA ARG A 70 -11.60 -11.35 -0.97
C ARG A 70 -10.57 -10.95 0.09
N MET A 71 -10.66 -11.51 1.29
CA MET A 71 -9.73 -11.30 2.41
C MET A 71 -9.06 -12.61 2.79
N GLU A 72 -7.85 -12.52 3.30
CA GLU A 72 -7.05 -13.68 3.70
C GLU A 72 -7.50 -14.19 5.07
N GLU A 73 -7.48 -13.34 6.10
CA GLU A 73 -8.15 -13.49 7.40
C GLU A 73 -8.31 -12.08 8.00
N GLY A 74 -9.52 -11.69 8.40
CA GLY A 74 -9.80 -10.32 8.85
C GLY A 74 -10.70 -10.28 10.09
N PRO A 75 -10.61 -9.23 10.93
CA PRO A 75 -11.38 -9.07 12.18
C PRO A 75 -12.84 -8.66 11.92
N LEU A 76 -13.44 -9.17 10.84
CA LEU A 76 -14.82 -8.93 10.49
C LEU A 76 -15.68 -9.70 11.50
N ALA A 77 -16.48 -8.96 12.27
CA ALA A 77 -17.36 -9.56 13.26
C ALA A 77 -18.42 -10.42 12.55
N GLN A 78 -18.68 -11.61 13.06
CA GLN A 78 -19.66 -12.59 12.53
C GLN A 78 -21.12 -12.09 12.43
N ARG A 79 -21.42 -10.85 12.83
CA ARG A 79 -22.79 -10.30 12.92
C ARG A 79 -22.94 -8.85 12.47
N SER A 80 -22.05 -8.35 11.62
CA SER A 80 -22.13 -6.99 11.09
C SER A 80 -22.78 -6.96 9.71
N PHE A 81 -23.55 -5.90 9.41
CA PHE A 81 -24.05 -5.65 8.05
C PHE A 81 -22.88 -5.36 7.10
N ALA A 82 -23.08 -5.59 5.79
CA ALA A 82 -22.02 -5.34 4.80
C ALA A 82 -21.53 -3.88 4.83
N CYS A 83 -22.42 -2.93 5.17
CA CYS A 83 -22.07 -1.53 5.34
C CYS A 83 -21.16 -1.26 6.55
N GLU A 84 -21.39 -1.95 7.67
CA GLU A 84 -20.56 -1.84 8.87
C GLU A 84 -19.19 -2.49 8.63
N MET A 85 -19.18 -3.63 7.95
CA MET A 85 -17.94 -4.30 7.52
C MET A 85 -17.11 -3.36 6.65
N TRP A 86 -17.72 -2.71 5.65
CA TRP A 86 -17.04 -1.76 4.79
C TRP A 86 -16.48 -0.56 5.55
N LYS A 87 -17.28 0.08 6.41
CA LYS A 87 -16.82 1.20 7.24
C LYS A 87 -15.67 0.81 8.18
N LYS A 88 -15.71 -0.39 8.75
CA LYS A 88 -14.63 -0.89 9.62
C LYS A 88 -13.34 -1.10 8.84
N LEU A 89 -13.43 -1.64 7.62
CA LEU A 89 -12.27 -1.80 6.74
C LEU A 89 -11.70 -0.44 6.34
N GLU A 90 -12.55 0.51 5.95
CA GLU A 90 -12.13 1.88 5.66
C GLU A 90 -11.40 2.49 6.84
N SER A 91 -11.97 2.43 8.04
CA SER A 91 -11.35 2.99 9.24
C SER A 91 -9.98 2.37 9.54
N ILE A 92 -9.86 1.04 9.52
CA ILE A 92 -8.61 0.35 9.86
C ILE A 92 -7.55 0.58 8.78
N TYR A 93 -7.90 0.30 7.52
CA TYR A 93 -6.92 0.26 6.45
C TYR A 93 -6.64 1.63 5.83
N ASP A 94 -7.57 2.60 5.86
CA ASP A 94 -7.23 3.99 5.49
C ASP A 94 -6.22 4.54 6.52
N TRP A 95 -6.44 4.32 7.82
CA TRP A 95 -5.49 4.73 8.85
C TRP A 95 -4.13 4.03 8.72
N GLN A 96 -4.12 2.70 8.56
CA GLN A 96 -2.88 1.94 8.36
C GLN A 96 -2.15 2.36 7.08
N SER A 97 -2.87 2.69 6.00
CA SER A 97 -2.26 3.19 4.77
C SER A 97 -1.56 4.53 5.02
N VAL A 98 -2.19 5.45 5.75
CA VAL A 98 -1.58 6.75 6.11
C VAL A 98 -0.34 6.55 6.98
N VAL A 99 -0.42 5.70 8.02
CA VAL A 99 0.72 5.41 8.90
C VAL A 99 1.85 4.74 8.14
N SER A 100 1.53 3.79 7.26
CA SER A 100 2.53 3.10 6.43
C SER A 100 3.25 4.08 5.49
N LYS A 101 2.51 4.98 4.83
CA LYS A 101 3.09 6.05 4.02
C LYS A 101 3.98 6.98 4.84
N HIS A 102 3.55 7.37 6.03
CA HIS A 102 4.34 8.22 6.91
C HIS A 102 5.64 7.53 7.33
N LEU A 103 5.58 6.26 7.75
CA LEU A 103 6.74 5.47 8.15
C LEU A 103 7.72 5.25 6.99
N LEU A 104 7.24 5.05 5.77
CA LEU A 104 8.09 4.94 4.58
C LEU A 104 8.79 6.26 4.24
N ASN A 105 8.07 7.39 4.38
CA ASN A 105 8.67 8.72 4.21
C ASN A 105 9.72 8.99 5.30
N GLU A 106 9.42 8.68 6.56
CA GLU A 106 10.36 8.77 7.66
C GLU A 106 11.61 7.93 7.38
N GLN A 107 11.43 6.68 6.94
CA GLN A 107 12.55 5.82 6.54
C GLN A 107 13.38 6.47 5.42
N PHE A 108 12.74 7.02 4.38
CA PHE A 108 13.44 7.72 3.30
C PHE A 108 14.30 8.87 3.82
N TYR A 109 13.76 9.72 4.69
CA TYR A 109 14.51 10.84 5.25
C TYR A 109 15.61 10.39 6.21
N ASN A 110 15.40 9.30 6.95
CA ASN A 110 16.35 8.79 7.93
C ASN A 110 17.40 7.82 7.35
N VAL A 111 17.32 7.42 6.07
CA VAL A 111 18.40 6.61 5.46
C VAL A 111 19.70 7.40 5.54
N ARG A 112 20.72 6.78 6.15
CA ARG A 112 22.08 7.30 6.22
C ARG A 112 23.00 6.46 5.36
N PHE A 113 24.07 7.09 4.90
CA PHE A 113 25.14 6.39 4.21
C PHE A 113 25.86 5.46 5.20
N ASP A 114 26.06 4.20 4.80
CA ASP A 114 26.68 3.16 5.62
C ASP A 114 28.06 2.72 5.09
N GLY A 115 28.66 3.52 4.20
CA GLY A 115 29.97 3.23 3.60
C GLY A 115 29.89 2.60 2.21
N ASP A 116 28.79 1.91 1.88
CA ASP A 116 28.59 1.29 0.58
C ASP A 116 27.51 2.04 -0.24
N VAL A 117 27.96 2.65 -1.34
CA VAL A 117 27.08 3.41 -2.25
C VAL A 117 26.05 2.51 -2.91
N ASN A 118 26.40 1.27 -3.26
CA ASN A 118 25.47 0.35 -3.92
C ASN A 118 24.38 -0.12 -2.95
N ASN A 119 24.75 -0.43 -1.71
CA ASN A 119 23.77 -0.76 -0.67
C ASN A 119 22.85 0.42 -0.36
N PHE A 120 23.40 1.63 -0.26
CA PHE A 120 22.62 2.85 -0.05
C PHE A 120 21.62 3.10 -1.18
N ILE A 121 22.06 3.06 -2.44
CA ILE A 121 21.18 3.22 -3.61
C ILE A 121 20.10 2.15 -3.62
N THR A 122 20.44 0.90 -3.30
CA THR A 122 19.48 -0.20 -3.21
C THR A 122 18.42 0.06 -2.14
N LYS A 123 18.82 0.50 -0.94
CA LYS A 123 17.89 0.86 0.15
C LYS A 123 16.95 1.99 -0.26
N VAL A 124 17.49 3.08 -0.82
CA VAL A 124 16.70 4.23 -1.28
C VAL A 124 15.72 3.81 -2.38
N THR A 125 16.18 3.04 -3.36
CA THR A 125 15.35 2.56 -4.48
C THR A 125 14.23 1.65 -3.99
N ASN A 126 14.52 0.75 -3.04
CA ASN A 126 13.52 -0.12 -2.44
C ASN A 126 12.44 0.65 -1.68
N ILE A 127 12.82 1.70 -0.94
CA ILE A 127 11.85 2.57 -0.25
C ILE A 127 11.00 3.32 -1.28
N CYS A 128 11.61 3.90 -2.32
CA CYS A 128 10.88 4.57 -3.40
C CYS A 128 9.90 3.62 -4.11
N ALA A 129 10.30 2.37 -4.37
CA ALA A 129 9.43 1.36 -4.96
C ALA A 129 8.24 1.01 -4.04
N LYS A 130 8.46 0.90 -2.73
CA LYS A 130 7.36 0.67 -1.76
C LYS A 130 6.39 1.84 -1.69
N ILE A 131 6.88 3.08 -1.74
CA ILE A 131 6.04 4.28 -1.77
C ILE A 131 5.21 4.32 -3.06
N LYS A 132 5.84 4.00 -4.20
CA LYS A 132 5.15 3.87 -5.51
C LYS A 132 4.04 2.83 -5.51
N GLN A 133 4.25 1.69 -4.86
CA GLN A 133 3.22 0.65 -4.72
C GLN A 133 1.99 1.14 -3.92
N GLN A 134 2.16 2.10 -3.02
CA GLN A 134 1.07 2.68 -2.23
C GLN A 134 0.34 3.84 -2.94
N GLY A 135 0.70 4.14 -4.20
CA GLY A 135 0.13 5.20 -5.02
C GLY A 135 0.63 6.60 -4.67
N ASP A 136 1.81 6.69 -4.06
CA ASP A 136 2.50 7.95 -3.76
C ASP A 136 3.87 7.94 -4.47
N GLU A 137 4.49 9.08 -4.69
CA GLU A 137 5.76 9.16 -5.42
C GLU A 137 6.69 10.21 -4.82
N ILE A 138 7.94 9.82 -4.61
CA ILE A 138 8.99 10.77 -4.23
C ILE A 138 9.51 11.43 -5.51
N PRO A 139 9.53 12.78 -5.58
CA PRO A 139 10.10 13.48 -6.72
C PRO A 139 11.56 13.08 -6.95
N GLU A 140 11.93 12.83 -8.20
CA GLU A 140 13.28 12.39 -8.58
C GLU A 140 14.38 13.34 -8.07
N ARG A 141 14.10 14.66 -8.09
CA ARG A 141 14.98 15.69 -7.49
C ARG A 141 15.34 15.42 -6.03
N MET A 142 14.43 14.85 -5.26
CA MET A 142 14.63 14.56 -3.84
C MET A 142 15.45 13.29 -3.66
N VAL A 143 15.24 12.29 -4.52
CA VAL A 143 16.08 11.09 -4.61
C VAL A 143 17.52 11.46 -4.95
N MET A 144 17.73 12.27 -6.00
CA MET A 144 19.06 12.76 -6.39
C MET A 144 19.71 13.55 -5.25
N THR A 145 18.97 14.46 -4.61
CA THR A 145 19.49 15.24 -3.47
C THR A 145 19.95 14.31 -2.35
N LYS A 146 19.18 13.26 -2.03
CA LYS A 146 19.53 12.29 -0.99
C LYS A 146 20.80 11.50 -1.33
N ILE A 147 20.96 11.11 -2.59
CA ILE A 147 22.19 10.44 -3.08
C ILE A 147 23.39 11.38 -3.03
N LEU A 148 23.24 12.63 -3.47
CA LEU A 148 24.30 13.64 -3.42
C LEU A 148 24.73 13.96 -1.99
N MET A 149 23.78 14.02 -1.05
CA MET A 149 24.09 14.20 0.38
C MET A 149 24.97 13.06 0.91
N ALA A 150 24.63 11.80 0.61
CA ALA A 150 25.45 10.65 1.01
C ALA A 150 26.86 10.68 0.39
N LEU A 151 26.98 11.06 -0.88
CA LEU A 151 28.29 11.23 -1.54
C LEU A 151 29.10 12.39 -0.93
N SER A 152 28.43 13.48 -0.56
CA SER A 152 29.08 14.62 0.09
C SER A 152 29.57 14.30 1.50
N GLU A 153 28.87 13.43 2.24
CA GLU A 153 29.34 12.91 3.53
C GLU A 153 30.62 12.10 3.36
N ARG A 154 30.70 11.23 2.34
CA ARG A 154 31.93 10.49 2.00
C ARG A 154 33.08 11.44 1.67
N PHE A 155 32.82 12.46 0.84
CA PHE A 155 33.86 13.43 0.46
C PHE A 155 34.37 14.23 1.66
N ARG A 156 33.48 14.70 2.54
CA ARG A 156 33.87 15.37 3.79
C ARG A 156 34.63 14.46 4.75
N ALA A 157 34.25 13.18 4.83
CA ALA A 157 34.99 12.20 5.61
C ALA A 157 36.42 12.04 5.09
N TRP A 158 36.63 12.11 3.77
CA TRP A 158 37.97 12.10 3.15
C TRP A 158 38.77 13.38 3.40
N GLU A 159 38.15 14.57 3.32
CA GLU A 159 38.82 15.85 3.63
C GLU A 159 39.24 15.96 5.11
N SER A 160 38.60 15.19 5.99
CA SER A 160 38.92 15.15 7.42
C SER A 160 40.12 14.25 7.76
N VAL A 161 40.66 13.51 6.78
CA VAL A 161 41.85 12.66 6.95
C VAL A 161 43.10 13.56 6.87
N PRO A 162 44.08 13.43 7.80
CA PRO A 162 45.32 14.19 7.76
C PRO A 162 46.06 14.02 6.42
N SER A 163 46.65 15.11 5.93
CA SER A 163 47.33 15.20 4.63
C SER A 163 48.43 14.16 4.42
N ASP A 164 48.95 13.61 5.52
CA ASP A 164 50.02 12.61 5.59
C ASP A 164 49.59 11.19 5.14
N ILE A 165 48.27 10.95 5.03
CA ILE A 165 47.67 9.66 4.66
C ILE A 165 46.84 9.81 3.35
N GLN A 166 46.83 11.00 2.77
CA GLN A 166 46.04 11.36 1.59
C GLN A 166 46.73 10.93 0.28
N ASP A 167 47.35 9.76 0.26
CA ASP A 167 48.02 9.20 -0.91
C ASP A 167 47.01 8.45 -1.79
N VAL A 168 46.92 8.85 -3.06
CA VAL A 168 46.01 8.29 -4.08
C VAL A 168 46.18 6.76 -4.24
N ASN A 169 47.35 6.23 -3.89
CA ASN A 169 47.71 4.81 -4.02
C ASN A 169 47.05 3.90 -2.97
N HIS A 170 46.56 4.42 -1.84
CA HIS A 170 45.94 3.58 -0.81
C HIS A 170 44.53 3.10 -1.18
N TYR A 171 43.85 3.79 -2.11
CA TYR A 171 42.46 3.49 -2.47
C TYR A 171 42.31 2.55 -3.68
N ILE A 172 43.39 2.27 -4.42
CA ILE A 172 43.36 1.42 -5.63
C ILE A 172 43.57 -0.07 -5.28
N GLN A 173 43.93 -0.40 -4.03
CA GLN A 173 44.16 -1.79 -3.60
C GLN A 173 42.92 -2.52 -3.05
N ASP A 174 41.82 -1.82 -2.75
CA ASP A 174 40.57 -2.41 -2.24
C ASP A 174 39.40 -2.26 -3.26
N SER A 175 39.69 -2.40 -4.56
CA SER A 175 38.67 -2.56 -5.62
C SER A 175 38.56 -4.00 -6.10
#